data_AF-A0AAX4J920-F1
#
_entry.id   AF-A0AAX4J920-F1
#
_cell.length_a   1.000
_cell.length_b   1.000
_cell.length_c   1.000
_cell.angle_alpha   90.00
_cell.angle_beta   90.00
_cell.angle_gamma   90.00
#
_symmetry.space_group_name_H-M   'P 1'
#
loop_
_entity.id
_entity.type
_entity.pdbx_description
1 polymer ?
#
loop_
_entity_poly.entity_id
_entity_poly.type
_entity_poly.pdbx_seq_one_letter_code
_entity_poly.pdbx_strand_id
1 'polypeptide(L)'
;MKGSIFVSHPNFGIFPFEYDLEDLNKVMVDLEGQIILIGNSTGCQVIMTYINRHINNKIVLCILQGSVSDTEYFESQRHKYNYNEKFRFEDETGTIIDNEVDNKDIENIFRYDGIIYIHERYVSLYKRHGIEDLFSSYLEDEHYKNLNKNNYKLIFVISDKDEFVVKKIDDKLRHVKNSEIINFREGDHFLHNKESQKEFIKLIKKEIHKMRVHQ
;
A
#
# COMPACT_ATOMS: atom_id res chain seq x y z
N MET A 1 13.96 -14.56 19.20
CA MET A 1 13.84 -13.92 17.88
C MET A 1 15.21 -13.94 17.21
N LYS A 2 15.47 -14.86 16.27
CA LYS A 2 16.53 -14.64 15.29
C LYS A 2 15.98 -13.53 14.40
N GLY A 3 16.56 -12.33 14.46
CA GLY A 3 15.97 -11.14 13.86
C GLY A 3 15.61 -11.38 12.40
N SER A 4 14.32 -11.37 12.07
CA SER A 4 13.88 -11.30 10.68
C SER A 4 14.29 -9.93 10.17
N ILE A 5 15.36 -9.87 9.39
CA ILE A 5 15.75 -8.65 8.71
C ILE A 5 14.71 -8.45 7.61
N PHE A 6 13.91 -7.38 7.73
CA PHE A 6 13.17 -6.86 6.58
C PHE A 6 14.21 -6.34 5.61
N VAL A 7 14.28 -6.96 4.43
CA VAL A 7 15.21 -6.53 3.38
C VAL A 7 14.57 -5.44 2.51
N SER A 8 13.26 -5.56 2.29
CA SER A 8 12.45 -4.61 1.53
C SER A 8 12.21 -3.30 2.27
N HIS A 9 12.05 -3.30 3.59
CA HIS A 9 11.84 -2.06 4.35
C HIS A 9 13.12 -1.64 5.11
N PRO A 10 13.63 -0.41 4.93
CA PRO A 10 13.01 0.76 4.26
C PRO A 10 13.29 0.89 2.76
N ASN A 11 14.02 -0.05 2.15
CA ASN A 11 14.56 0.04 0.79
C ASN A 11 13.60 -0.46 -0.31
N PHE A 12 12.31 -0.19 -0.18
CA PHE A 12 11.28 -0.93 -0.94
C PHE A 12 11.40 -0.72 -2.45
N GLY A 13 11.99 0.39 -2.88
CA GLY A 13 12.16 0.73 -4.29
C GLY A 13 13.15 -0.18 -5.02
N ILE A 14 14.17 -0.71 -4.32
CA ILE A 14 15.22 -1.55 -4.92
C ILE A 14 14.97 -3.06 -4.78
N PHE A 15 13.80 -3.46 -4.28
CA PHE A 15 13.38 -4.85 -4.22
C PHE A 15 12.05 -5.04 -4.95
N PRO A 16 11.82 -6.19 -5.61
CA PRO A 16 10.51 -6.56 -6.13
C PRO A 16 9.45 -6.61 -5.03
N PHE A 17 8.18 -6.38 -5.39
CA PHE A 17 7.06 -6.38 -4.43
C PHE A 17 6.94 -7.69 -3.64
N GLU A 18 7.31 -8.82 -4.25
CA GLU A 18 7.33 -10.14 -3.62
C GLU A 18 8.15 -10.16 -2.31
N TYR A 19 9.20 -9.34 -2.21
CA TYR A 19 10.02 -9.27 -0.99
C TYR A 19 9.26 -8.64 0.19
N ASP A 20 8.34 -7.70 -0.05
CA ASP A 20 7.47 -7.17 1.00
C ASP A 20 6.60 -8.29 1.61
N LEU A 21 6.10 -9.18 0.76
CA LEU A 21 5.26 -10.30 1.15
C LEU A 21 6.05 -11.38 1.90
N GLU A 22 7.27 -11.67 1.43
CA GLU A 22 8.17 -12.60 2.10
C GLU A 22 8.59 -12.09 3.48
N ASP A 23 8.92 -10.81 3.59
CA ASP A 23 9.32 -10.20 4.85
C ASP A 23 8.17 -10.18 5.86
N LEU A 24 6.96 -9.81 5.42
CA LEU A 24 5.77 -9.93 6.26
C LEU A 24 5.55 -11.40 6.68
N ASN A 25 5.68 -12.36 5.76
CA ASN A 25 5.49 -13.77 6.07
C ASN A 25 6.46 -14.27 7.15
N LYS A 26 7.74 -13.87 7.09
CA LYS A 26 8.76 -14.25 8.09
C LYS A 26 8.33 -13.80 9.50
N VAL A 27 7.81 -12.60 9.64
CA VAL A 27 7.28 -12.12 10.93
C VAL A 27 6.05 -12.90 11.35
N MET A 28 5.11 -13.14 10.44
CA MET A 28 3.85 -13.81 10.73
C MET A 28 4.03 -15.25 11.25
N VAL A 29 5.09 -15.94 10.83
CA VAL A 29 5.43 -17.29 11.32
C VAL A 29 5.81 -17.27 12.80
N ASP A 30 6.57 -16.26 13.23
CA ASP A 30 7.10 -16.16 14.59
C ASP A 30 6.11 -15.55 15.60
N LEU A 31 5.05 -14.90 15.13
CA LEU A 31 4.04 -14.28 16.00
C LEU A 31 3.06 -15.31 16.58
N GLU A 32 2.79 -15.19 17.87
CA GLU A 32 1.77 -15.96 18.60
C GLU A 32 0.52 -15.13 18.91
N GLY A 33 -0.59 -15.80 19.18
CA GLY A 33 -1.86 -15.16 19.54
C GLY A 33 -2.67 -14.61 18.37
N GLN A 34 -3.63 -13.75 18.69
CA GLN A 34 -4.45 -13.03 17.70
C GLN A 34 -3.69 -11.82 17.16
N ILE A 35 -3.67 -11.66 15.85
CA ILE A 35 -2.89 -10.66 15.13
C ILE A 35 -3.85 -9.66 14.47
N ILE A 36 -3.59 -8.38 14.69
CA ILE A 36 -4.21 -7.28 13.94
C ILE A 36 -3.15 -6.71 13.02
N LEU A 37 -3.42 -6.72 11.72
CA LEU A 37 -2.55 -6.06 10.74
C LEU A 37 -3.03 -4.63 10.51
N ILE A 38 -2.11 -3.67 10.53
CA ILE A 38 -2.41 -2.27 10.25
C ILE A 38 -1.50 -1.81 9.12
N GLY A 39 -2.10 -1.49 7.98
CA GLY A 39 -1.39 -0.94 6.82
C GLY A 39 -1.67 0.54 6.71
N ASN A 40 -0.62 1.32 6.50
CA ASN A 40 -0.71 2.72 6.12
C ASN A 40 -0.19 2.87 4.69
N SER A 41 -0.86 3.68 3.87
CA SER A 41 -0.43 3.98 2.50
C SER A 41 -0.17 2.69 1.71
N THR A 42 1.01 2.56 1.08
CA THR A 42 1.45 1.36 0.32
C THR A 42 1.43 0.05 1.13
N GLY A 43 1.48 0.13 2.47
CA GLY A 43 1.29 -1.03 3.35
C GLY A 43 -0.10 -1.66 3.24
N CYS A 44 -1.10 -0.94 2.72
CA CYS A 44 -2.41 -1.48 2.41
C CYS A 44 -2.34 -2.52 1.29
N GLN A 45 -1.55 -2.26 0.25
CA GLN A 45 -1.33 -3.14 -0.89
C GLN A 45 -0.63 -4.43 -0.44
N VAL A 46 0.38 -4.30 0.42
CA VAL A 46 1.10 -5.42 1.04
C VAL A 46 0.12 -6.31 1.80
N ILE A 47 -0.68 -5.76 2.72
CA ILE A 47 -1.63 -6.53 3.52
C ILE A 47 -2.68 -7.20 2.63
N MET A 48 -3.30 -6.46 1.71
CA MET A 48 -4.35 -7.01 0.84
C MET A 48 -3.83 -8.12 -0.04
N THR A 49 -2.62 -7.99 -0.57
CA THR A 49 -1.99 -9.05 -1.36
C THR A 49 -1.63 -10.24 -0.47
N TYR A 50 -1.04 -9.99 0.70
CA TYR A 50 -0.64 -11.04 1.65
C TYR A 50 -1.84 -11.91 2.07
N ILE A 51 -2.93 -11.31 2.54
CA ILE A 51 -4.09 -12.07 3.03
C ILE A 51 -4.82 -12.83 1.92
N ASN A 52 -4.66 -12.42 0.66
CA ASN A 52 -5.20 -13.15 -0.49
C ASN A 52 -4.30 -14.32 -0.93
N ARG A 53 -2.98 -14.23 -0.71
CA ARG A 53 -2.01 -15.30 -1.03
C ARG A 53 -1.82 -16.30 0.12
N HIS A 54 -1.98 -15.86 1.36
CA HIS A 54 -1.70 -16.64 2.57
C HIS A 54 -2.92 -16.65 3.50
N ILE A 55 -3.52 -17.83 3.68
CA ILE A 55 -4.55 -18.03 4.70
C ILE A 55 -3.85 -18.23 6.05
N ASN A 56 -3.93 -17.23 6.91
CA ASN A 56 -3.49 -17.25 8.29
C ASN A 56 -4.64 -16.88 9.24
N ASN A 57 -5.10 -17.87 10.00
CA ASN A 57 -6.20 -17.80 10.97
C ASN A 57 -5.83 -17.10 12.28
N LYS A 58 -4.55 -16.75 12.49
CA LYS A 58 -4.14 -15.83 13.57
C LYS A 58 -4.57 -14.39 13.27
N ILE A 59 -4.70 -14.02 12.00
CA ILE A 59 -5.13 -12.66 11.60
C ILE A 59 -6.63 -12.52 11.85
N VAL A 60 -6.99 -11.67 12.82
CA VAL A 60 -8.39 -11.46 13.23
C VAL A 60 -9.00 -10.18 12.67
N LEU A 61 -8.16 -9.24 12.23
CA LEU A 61 -8.57 -7.95 11.67
C LEU A 61 -7.43 -7.35 10.86
N CYS A 62 -7.77 -6.73 9.73
CA CYS A 62 -6.89 -5.80 9.04
C CYS A 62 -7.49 -4.40 9.05
N ILE A 63 -6.67 -3.39 9.37
CA ILE A 63 -7.02 -1.98 9.30
C ILE A 63 -6.16 -1.35 8.20
N LEU A 64 -6.79 -0.78 7.19
CA LEU A 64 -6.15 -0.25 5.99
C LEU A 64 -6.39 1.27 5.96
N GLN A 65 -5.38 2.04 6.31
CA GLN A 65 -5.47 3.49 6.44
C GLN A 65 -4.77 4.18 5.28
N GLY A 66 -5.49 5.05 4.57
CA GLY A 66 -4.96 5.71 3.39
C GLY A 66 -4.76 4.74 2.21
N SER A 67 -5.71 3.83 1.99
CA SER A 67 -5.71 2.97 0.79
C SER A 67 -6.07 3.80 -0.44
N VAL A 68 -5.04 4.28 -1.13
CA VAL A 68 -5.16 5.15 -2.32
C VAL A 68 -4.50 4.49 -3.52
N SER A 69 -4.76 5.03 -4.72
CA SER A 69 -4.10 4.58 -5.94
C SER A 69 -2.86 5.42 -6.23
N ASP A 70 -1.68 4.83 -6.04
CA ASP A 70 -0.41 5.41 -6.48
C ASP A 70 -0.39 5.64 -8.00
N THR A 71 -1.03 4.76 -8.76
CA THR A 71 -1.16 4.87 -10.21
C THR A 71 -1.95 6.12 -10.62
N GLU A 72 -3.14 6.34 -10.05
CA GLU A 72 -3.95 7.52 -10.39
C GLU A 72 -3.31 8.80 -9.86
N TYR A 73 -2.71 8.76 -8.66
CA TYR A 73 -1.93 9.89 -8.15
C TYR A 73 -0.79 10.25 -9.11
N PHE A 74 0.04 9.28 -9.48
CA PHE A 74 1.12 9.46 -10.45
C PHE A 74 0.62 10.05 -11.77
N GLU A 75 -0.46 9.50 -12.33
CA GLU A 75 -1.06 10.00 -13.57
C GLU A 75 -1.55 11.45 -13.45
N SER A 76 -2.11 11.83 -12.30
CA SER A 76 -2.55 13.22 -12.06
C SER A 76 -1.38 14.20 -12.00
N GLN A 77 -0.20 13.74 -11.57
CA GLN A 77 1.00 14.57 -11.51
C GLN A 77 1.75 14.65 -12.86
N ARG A 78 1.41 13.83 -13.87
CA ARG A 78 2.10 13.78 -15.17
C ARG A 78 2.17 15.12 -15.90
N HIS A 79 1.29 16.08 -15.64
CA HIS A 79 1.40 17.41 -16.25
C HIS A 79 2.47 18.30 -15.60
N LYS A 80 2.88 18.01 -14.36
CA LYS A 80 3.97 18.71 -13.68
C LYS A 80 5.34 18.20 -14.15
N TYR A 81 5.40 16.97 -14.63
CA TYR A 81 6.60 16.33 -15.16
C TYR A 81 6.49 16.30 -16.67
N ASN A 82 7.23 17.16 -17.35
CA ASN A 82 7.23 17.23 -18.81
C ASN A 82 7.61 15.84 -19.36
N TYR A 83 6.67 15.04 -19.85
CA TYR A 83 6.93 13.65 -20.27
C TYR A 83 7.97 13.55 -21.41
N ASN A 84 8.22 14.68 -22.09
CA ASN A 84 9.27 14.87 -23.10
C ASN A 84 10.62 15.35 -22.52
N GLU A 85 10.67 15.83 -21.28
CA GLU A 85 11.92 15.80 -20.54
C GLU A 85 12.12 14.33 -20.17
N LYS A 86 13.05 13.68 -20.90
CA LYS A 86 13.61 12.38 -20.53
C LYS A 86 13.64 12.31 -19.01
N PHE A 87 12.95 11.33 -18.42
CA PHE A 87 13.08 11.02 -17.00
C PHE A 87 14.54 11.19 -16.65
N ARG A 88 14.87 12.20 -15.82
CA ARG A 88 16.25 12.44 -15.40
C ARG A 88 16.59 11.31 -14.46
N PHE A 89 17.04 10.21 -15.04
CA PHE A 89 17.41 9.03 -14.31
C PHE A 89 18.76 9.33 -13.67
N GLU A 90 18.76 9.76 -12.42
CA GLU A 90 20.01 9.88 -11.68
C GLU A 90 20.48 8.49 -11.27
N ASP A 91 21.74 8.16 -11.59
CA ASP A 91 22.40 7.01 -10.97
C ASP A 91 22.62 7.25 -9.46
N GLU A 92 23.20 6.26 -8.77
CA GLU A 92 23.54 6.34 -7.34
C GLU A 92 24.49 7.50 -6.97
N THR A 93 25.13 8.13 -7.95
CA THR A 93 26.03 9.28 -7.79
C THR A 93 25.37 10.63 -8.08
N GLY A 94 24.10 10.63 -8.52
CA GLY A 94 23.39 11.85 -8.94
C GLY A 94 23.63 12.24 -10.39
N THR A 95 24.24 11.38 -11.20
CA THR A 95 24.53 11.64 -12.62
C THR A 95 23.30 11.34 -13.46
N ILE A 96 22.85 12.30 -14.28
CA ILE A 96 21.70 12.15 -15.18
C ILE A 96 22.05 11.17 -16.32
N ILE A 97 21.36 10.05 -16.37
CA ILE A 97 21.35 9.05 -17.44
C ILE A 97 20.30 9.46 -18.48
N ASP A 98 20.75 9.70 -19.70
CA ASP A 98 19.91 10.05 -20.84
C ASP A 98 19.35 8.79 -21.52
N ASN A 99 18.06 8.80 -21.86
CA ASN A 99 17.30 7.65 -22.39
C ASN A 99 17.65 7.19 -23.83
N GLU A 100 18.88 6.71 -24.04
CA GLU A 100 19.25 5.94 -25.24
C GLU A 100 20.13 4.72 -24.89
N VAL A 101 19.74 3.93 -23.88
CA VAL A 101 20.52 2.73 -23.51
C VAL A 101 19.68 1.48 -23.67
N ASP A 102 19.84 0.86 -24.84
CA ASP A 102 19.34 -0.46 -25.23
C ASP A 102 20.18 -1.60 -24.60
N ASN A 103 20.44 -1.55 -23.28
CA ASN A 103 21.24 -2.58 -22.60
C ASN A 103 20.37 -3.47 -21.70
N LYS A 104 20.37 -4.76 -22.04
CA LYS A 104 19.65 -5.87 -21.40
C LYS A 104 20.30 -6.38 -20.11
N ASP A 105 21.39 -5.77 -19.62
CA ASP A 105 22.28 -6.47 -18.69
C ASP A 105 22.35 -5.93 -17.26
N ILE A 106 21.65 -4.84 -16.91
CA ILE A 106 21.41 -4.47 -15.50
C ILE A 106 20.00 -3.89 -15.39
N GLU A 107 19.23 -4.47 -14.49
CA GLU A 107 18.20 -3.82 -13.67
C GLU A 107 18.31 -2.29 -13.71
N ASN A 108 17.50 -1.60 -14.53
CA ASN A 108 17.53 -0.14 -14.59
C ASN A 108 17.11 0.42 -13.22
N ILE A 109 18.10 0.68 -12.36
CA ILE A 109 17.97 1.39 -11.10
C ILE A 109 17.97 2.88 -11.41
N PHE A 110 17.03 3.62 -10.84
CA PHE A 110 16.94 5.06 -11.05
C PHE A 110 16.27 5.78 -9.89
N ARG A 111 16.48 7.09 -9.82
CA ARG A 111 15.83 7.94 -8.82
C ARG A 111 14.51 8.53 -9.33
N TYR A 112 13.46 8.45 -8.52
CA TYR A 112 12.18 9.11 -8.73
C TYR A 112 11.63 9.63 -7.39
N ASP A 113 11.25 10.91 -7.34
CA ASP A 113 10.73 11.60 -6.16
C ASP A 113 11.59 11.38 -4.89
N GLY A 114 12.91 11.43 -5.06
CA GLY A 114 13.87 11.23 -3.98
C GLY A 114 14.14 9.76 -3.59
N ILE A 115 13.42 8.80 -4.15
CA ILE A 115 13.55 7.36 -3.87
C ILE A 115 14.25 6.64 -5.02
N ILE A 116 15.08 5.65 -4.72
CA ILE A 116 15.73 4.80 -5.72
C ILE A 116 14.83 3.59 -6.02
N TYR A 117 14.57 3.35 -7.30
CA TYR A 117 13.73 2.26 -7.80
C TYR A 117 14.50 1.35 -8.75
N ILE A 118 14.29 0.04 -8.67
CA ILE A 118 14.42 -0.84 -9.84
C ILE A 118 13.19 -0.68 -10.73
N HIS A 119 13.38 -0.83 -12.04
CA HIS A 119 12.30 -0.70 -13.03
C HIS A 119 11.07 -1.56 -12.72
N GLU A 120 11.26 -2.82 -12.30
CA GLU A 120 10.15 -3.72 -11.96
C GLU A 120 9.27 -3.15 -10.85
N ARG A 121 9.88 -2.66 -9.77
CA ARG A 121 9.18 -2.08 -8.62
C ARG A 121 8.41 -0.81 -8.99
N TYR A 122 9.04 0.06 -9.78
CA TYR A 122 8.37 1.26 -10.27
C TYR A 122 7.15 0.92 -11.14
N VAL A 123 7.30 -0.05 -12.05
CA VAL A 123 6.20 -0.51 -12.89
C VAL A 123 5.10 -1.14 -12.06
N SER A 124 5.45 -1.95 -11.06
CA SER A 124 4.49 -2.58 -10.14
C SER A 124 3.57 -1.55 -9.46
N LEU A 125 4.15 -0.43 -9.01
CA LEU A 125 3.47 0.60 -8.23
C LEU A 125 2.64 1.57 -9.08
N TYR A 126 3.19 2.03 -10.22
CA TYR A 126 2.63 3.16 -10.97
C TYR A 126 1.95 2.78 -12.30
N LYS A 127 2.04 1.52 -12.74
CA LYS A 127 1.40 1.09 -13.98
C LYS A 127 -0.05 0.68 -13.72
N ARG A 128 -0.96 1.14 -14.59
CA ARG A 128 -2.34 0.64 -14.60
C ARG A 128 -2.39 -0.87 -14.72
N HIS A 129 -3.24 -1.49 -13.91
CA HIS A 129 -3.39 -2.94 -13.78
C HIS A 129 -2.08 -3.64 -13.38
N GLY A 130 -1.16 -2.91 -12.73
CA GLY A 130 -0.02 -3.46 -12.04
C GLY A 130 -0.45 -4.33 -10.86
N ILE A 131 0.47 -5.11 -10.31
CA ILE A 131 0.18 -6.03 -9.20
C ILE A 131 -0.20 -5.29 -7.91
N GLU A 132 0.25 -4.04 -7.75
CA GLU A 132 -0.08 -3.18 -6.60
C GLU A 132 -1.24 -2.21 -6.89
N ASP A 133 -1.76 -2.21 -8.11
CA ASP A 133 -2.89 -1.38 -8.51
C ASP A 133 -4.21 -1.97 -8.00
N LEU A 134 -4.45 -1.83 -6.70
CA LEU A 134 -5.58 -2.44 -6.00
C LEU A 134 -6.74 -1.48 -5.74
N PHE A 135 -6.47 -0.17 -5.70
CA PHE A 135 -7.39 0.85 -5.20
C PHE A 135 -7.70 1.93 -6.26
N SER A 136 -7.49 1.65 -7.54
CA SER A 136 -7.83 2.59 -8.61
C SER A 136 -9.33 2.66 -8.88
N SER A 137 -9.80 3.87 -9.17
CA SER A 137 -11.20 4.16 -9.48
C SER A 137 -11.66 3.59 -10.82
N TYR A 138 -10.76 3.31 -11.77
CA TYR A 138 -11.11 2.70 -13.05
C TYR A 138 -11.26 1.17 -12.96
N LEU A 139 -10.92 0.56 -11.82
CA LEU A 139 -11.11 -0.88 -11.64
C LEU A 139 -12.60 -1.17 -11.47
N GLU A 140 -13.07 -2.22 -12.14
CA GLU A 140 -14.47 -2.65 -12.14
C GLU A 140 -14.95 -3.06 -10.75
N ASP A 141 -16.25 -2.96 -10.47
CA ASP A 141 -16.80 -3.34 -9.15
C ASP A 141 -16.54 -4.82 -8.82
N GLU A 142 -16.43 -5.67 -9.85
CA GLU A 142 -16.08 -7.08 -9.69
C GLU A 142 -14.67 -7.29 -9.12
N HIS A 143 -13.73 -6.38 -9.40
CA HIS A 143 -12.42 -6.38 -8.72
C HIS A 143 -12.60 -6.19 -7.22
N TYR A 144 -13.38 -5.20 -6.80
CA TYR A 144 -13.61 -4.89 -5.38
C TYR A 144 -14.37 -6.00 -4.64
N LYS A 145 -15.35 -6.66 -5.30
CA LYS A 145 -16.02 -7.85 -4.74
C LYS A 145 -15.07 -9.01 -4.48
N ASN A 146 -13.98 -9.09 -5.26
CA ASN A 146 -12.96 -10.12 -5.17
C ASN A 146 -11.67 -9.63 -4.50
N LEU A 147 -11.65 -8.41 -3.96
CA LEU A 147 -10.47 -7.83 -3.35
C LEU A 147 -10.12 -8.49 -2.01
N ASN A 148 -11.12 -9.04 -1.30
CA ASN A 148 -10.95 -9.82 -0.07
C ASN A 148 -11.41 -11.27 -0.28
N LYS A 149 -10.62 -12.06 -1.03
CA LYS A 149 -11.00 -13.42 -1.47
C LYS A 149 -11.20 -14.38 -0.30
N ASN A 150 -10.36 -14.24 0.72
CA ASN A 150 -10.35 -15.10 1.90
C ASN A 150 -11.25 -14.59 3.04
N ASN A 151 -12.05 -13.54 2.78
CA ASN A 151 -13.10 -13.04 3.66
C ASN A 151 -12.63 -12.61 5.07
N TYR A 152 -11.42 -12.03 5.16
CA TYR A 152 -10.91 -11.43 6.40
C TYR A 152 -11.76 -10.26 6.87
N LYS A 153 -11.81 -9.99 8.19
CA LYS A 153 -12.45 -8.78 8.68
C LYS A 153 -11.57 -7.58 8.33
N LEU A 154 -12.11 -6.61 7.59
CA LEU A 154 -11.38 -5.41 7.13
C LEU A 154 -12.03 -4.14 7.67
N ILE A 155 -11.20 -3.13 7.95
CA ILE A 155 -11.64 -1.74 8.16
C ILE A 155 -10.81 -0.86 7.24
N PHE A 156 -11.47 -0.18 6.31
CA PHE A 156 -10.88 0.91 5.53
C PHE A 156 -11.02 2.21 6.31
N VAL A 157 -9.91 2.85 6.62
CA VAL A 157 -9.87 4.19 7.21
C VAL A 157 -9.53 5.17 6.09
N ILE A 158 -10.56 5.88 5.64
CA ILE A 158 -10.46 6.91 4.60
C ILE A 158 -10.39 8.29 5.25
N SER A 159 -9.67 9.20 4.61
CA SER A 159 -9.40 10.55 5.08
C SER A 159 -10.00 11.54 4.09
N ASP A 160 -10.88 12.44 4.51
CA ASP A 160 -11.53 13.40 3.59
C ASP A 160 -10.55 14.45 3.03
N LYS A 161 -9.40 14.67 3.71
CA LYS A 161 -8.34 15.61 3.29
C LYS A 161 -7.09 14.90 2.79
N ASP A 162 -7.19 13.63 2.39
CA ASP A 162 -6.09 12.87 1.82
C ASP A 162 -5.63 13.49 0.49
N GLU A 163 -4.41 13.99 0.46
CA GLU A 163 -3.80 14.70 -0.65
C GLU A 163 -3.41 13.81 -1.83
N PHE A 164 -3.38 12.48 -1.64
CA PHE A 164 -3.09 11.50 -2.69
C PHE A 164 -4.35 10.96 -3.36
N VAL A 165 -5.54 11.25 -2.83
CA VAL A 165 -6.82 10.85 -3.42
C VAL A 165 -7.17 11.73 -4.61
N VAL A 166 -6.97 11.21 -5.82
CA VAL A 166 -7.40 11.88 -7.07
C VAL A 166 -8.90 11.71 -7.29
N LYS A 167 -9.43 10.52 -6.98
CA LYS A 167 -10.86 10.19 -7.08
C LYS A 167 -11.27 9.35 -5.88
N LYS A 168 -12.46 9.64 -5.34
CA LYS A 168 -13.04 8.85 -4.25
C LYS A 168 -13.46 7.47 -4.77
N ILE A 169 -13.13 6.44 -4.00
CA ILE A 169 -13.47 5.03 -4.28
C ILE A 169 -14.39 4.44 -3.21
N ASP A 170 -14.98 5.26 -2.33
CA ASP A 170 -15.77 4.81 -1.18
C ASP A 170 -16.89 3.86 -1.60
N ASP A 171 -17.60 4.16 -2.69
CA ASP A 171 -18.67 3.32 -3.21
C ASP A 171 -18.15 1.97 -3.73
N LYS A 172 -16.93 1.94 -4.28
CA LYS A 172 -16.28 0.71 -4.71
C LYS A 172 -15.81 -0.13 -3.52
N LEU A 173 -15.25 0.51 -2.50
CA LEU A 173 -14.85 -0.16 -1.26
C LEU A 173 -16.04 -0.85 -0.56
N ARG A 174 -17.27 -0.34 -0.72
CA ARG A 174 -18.49 -0.99 -0.18
C ARG A 174 -18.76 -2.36 -0.78
N HIS A 175 -18.19 -2.67 -1.95
CA HIS A 175 -18.30 -4.00 -2.55
C HIS A 175 -17.35 -5.03 -1.92
N VAL A 176 -16.35 -4.59 -1.14
CA VAL A 176 -15.39 -5.49 -0.50
C VAL A 176 -16.06 -6.28 0.61
N LYS A 177 -15.99 -7.62 0.51
CA LYS A 177 -16.60 -8.54 1.49
C LYS A 177 -16.02 -8.34 2.89
N ASN A 178 -16.86 -8.49 3.91
CA ASN A 178 -16.49 -8.43 5.33
C ASN A 178 -15.67 -7.18 5.70
N SER A 179 -16.06 -6.03 5.14
CA SER A 179 -15.37 -4.75 5.34
C SER A 179 -16.28 -3.68 5.94
N GLU A 180 -15.68 -2.76 6.70
CA GLU A 180 -16.28 -1.52 7.19
C GLU A 180 -15.48 -0.33 6.62
N ILE A 181 -16.15 0.79 6.35
CA ILE A 181 -15.49 2.04 5.94
C ILE A 181 -15.70 3.05 7.06
N ILE A 182 -14.61 3.63 7.55
CA ILE A 182 -14.59 4.68 8.56
C ILE A 182 -13.93 5.91 7.93
N ASN A 183 -14.64 7.05 7.96
CA ASN A 183 -14.16 8.30 7.40
C ASN A 183 -13.70 9.25 8.51
N PHE A 184 -12.45 9.72 8.41
CA PHE A 184 -11.87 10.79 9.22
C PHE A 184 -11.94 12.10 8.45
N ARG A 185 -12.88 12.96 8.86
CA ARG A 185 -13.20 14.23 8.15
C ARG A 185 -12.03 15.21 8.09
N GLU A 186 -11.21 15.21 9.13
CA GLU A 186 -10.06 16.11 9.26
C GLU A 186 -8.73 15.38 8.97
N GLY A 187 -8.77 14.09 8.64
CA GLY A 187 -7.59 13.29 8.36
C GLY A 187 -6.96 13.66 7.01
N ASP A 188 -5.65 13.80 6.97
CA ASP A 188 -4.82 13.74 5.76
C ASP A 188 -4.29 12.31 5.56
N HIS A 189 -3.41 12.10 4.57
CA HIS A 189 -2.94 10.75 4.24
C HIS A 189 -2.18 10.06 5.38
N PHE A 190 -1.44 10.83 6.18
CA PHE A 190 -0.60 10.32 7.27
C PHE A 190 -1.15 10.59 8.68
N LEU A 191 -2.36 11.17 8.76
CA LEU A 191 -2.98 11.60 10.02
C LEU A 191 -2.05 12.52 10.84
N HIS A 192 -1.44 13.55 10.22
CA HIS A 192 -0.52 14.45 10.91
C HIS A 192 -1.18 15.21 12.07
N ASN A 193 -2.50 15.46 11.97
CA ASN A 193 -3.23 16.19 12.99
C ASN A 193 -3.58 15.31 14.22
N LYS A 194 -3.46 15.90 15.41
CA LYS A 194 -3.67 15.20 16.69
C LYS A 194 -5.08 14.64 16.88
N GLU A 195 -6.08 15.25 16.26
CA GLU A 195 -7.47 14.81 16.37
C GLU A 195 -7.67 13.47 15.66
N SER A 196 -7.21 13.38 14.41
CA SER A 196 -7.29 12.15 13.62
C SER A 196 -6.45 11.02 14.23
N GLN A 197 -5.29 11.32 14.82
CA GLN A 197 -4.50 10.33 15.58
C GLN A 197 -5.29 9.78 16.79
N LYS A 198 -5.98 10.65 17.53
CA LYS A 198 -6.82 10.22 18.66
C LYS A 198 -7.99 9.36 18.19
N GLU A 199 -8.62 9.71 17.07
CA GLU A 199 -9.68 8.90 16.45
C GLU A 199 -9.16 7.53 16.02
N PHE A 200 -7.99 7.45 15.40
CA PHE A 200 -7.36 6.20 15.00
C PHE A 200 -7.06 5.29 16.21
N ILE A 201 -6.45 5.85 17.25
CA ILE A 201 -6.16 5.11 18.48
C ILE A 201 -7.46 4.64 19.15
N LYS A 202 -8.51 5.47 19.15
CA LYS A 202 -9.81 5.11 19.70
C LYS A 202 -10.45 3.97 18.92
N LEU A 203 -10.34 3.97 17.59
CA LEU A 203 -10.77 2.88 16.73
C LEU A 203 -10.06 1.57 17.08
N ILE A 204 -8.72 1.59 17.15
CA ILE A 204 -7.94 0.39 17.50
C ILE A 204 -8.35 -0.16 18.86
N LYS A 205 -8.46 0.72 19.88
CA LYS A 205 -8.88 0.31 21.23
C LYS A 205 -10.30 -0.29 21.24
N LYS A 206 -11.22 0.28 20.48
CA LYS A 206 -12.60 -0.21 20.34
C LYS A 206 -12.61 -1.62 19.75
N GLU A 207 -11.85 -1.87 18.69
CA GLU A 207 -11.81 -3.19 18.05
C GLU A 207 -11.13 -4.24 18.92
N ILE A 208 -10.03 -3.90 19.60
CA ILE A 208 -9.40 -4.79 20.59
C ILE A 208 -10.38 -5.13 21.72
N HIS A 209 -11.14 -4.15 22.21
CA HIS A 209 -12.12 -4.40 23.25
C HIS A 209 -13.24 -5.36 22.79
N LYS A 210 -13.79 -5.18 21.59
CA LYS A 210 -14.78 -6.09 21.01
C LYS A 210 -14.27 -7.53 20.93
N MET A 211 -13.00 -7.72 20.54
CA MET A 211 -12.40 -9.05 20.44
C MET A 211 -12.26 -9.74 21.80
N ARG A 212 -12.00 -8.99 22.88
CA ARG A 212 -11.89 -9.55 24.24
C ARG A 212 -13.24 -9.96 24.84
N VAL A 213 -14.33 -9.28 24.45
CA VAL A 213 -15.68 -9.56 24.98
C VAL A 213 -16.34 -10.75 24.29
N HIS A 214 -15.81 -11.21 23.15
CA HIS A 214 -16.35 -12.32 22.36
C HIS A 214 -15.45 -13.57 22.38
N GLN A 215 -14.47 -13.62 23.30
CA GLN A 215 -13.73 -14.83 23.68
C GLN A 215 -14.35 -15.45 24.93
#